data_AF-A0AAU6GKR5-F1
#
_entry.id   AF-A0AAU6GKR5-F1
#
_cell.length_a   1.000
_cell.length_b   1.000
_cell.length_c   1.000
_cell.angle_alpha   90.00
_cell.angle_beta   90.00
_cell.angle_gamma   90.00
#
_symmetry.space_group_name_H-M   'P 1'
#
loop_
_entity.id
_entity.type
_entity.pdbx_description
1 polymer ?
#
loop_
_entity_poly.entity_id
_entity_poly.type
_entity_poly.pdbx_seq_one_letter_code
_entity_poly.pdbx_strand_id
1 'polypeptide(L)'
;MTTDTIDLTVMYAAHDAFRRDLERLAKAAVDGTASTPQVRAGWDNFKHQLHIHHTAEDSDLWPRVERGAAGRPRDVALLAAMEAEHVGLGALLTAVDTALRDRSAELPACVHALAAALDDHLTHEEDSALPLVQEVLTPADWGAFTGKIREAQGLRGAALFVPWIVDGAPAADRARFLGALPPPVRVLNRLFWEAGYRRRGLWQV
;
A
#
# COMPACT_ATOMS: atom_id res chain seq x y z
N MET A 1 -1.76 -19.35 26.79
CA MET A 1 -2.02 -19.60 25.36
C MET A 1 -1.85 -18.26 24.67
N THR A 2 -0.69 -18.00 24.10
CA THR A 2 -0.52 -16.85 23.20
C THR A 2 -1.38 -17.17 21.99
N THR A 3 -2.47 -16.43 21.81
CA THR A 3 -3.19 -16.47 20.53
C THR A 3 -2.21 -16.02 19.47
N ASP A 4 -1.84 -16.97 18.61
CA ASP A 4 -0.94 -16.82 17.46
C ASP A 4 -1.64 -15.95 16.40
N THR A 5 -1.81 -14.66 16.71
CA THR A 5 -2.43 -13.68 15.82
C THR A 5 -1.43 -13.21 14.78
N ILE A 6 -1.89 -13.06 13.55
CA ILE A 6 -1.10 -12.49 12.46
C ILE A 6 -0.74 -11.05 12.80
N ASP A 7 0.54 -10.69 12.63
CA ASP A 7 1.00 -9.31 12.74
C ASP A 7 0.68 -8.56 11.43
N LEU A 8 -0.37 -7.73 11.48
CA LEU A 8 -0.84 -6.89 10.38
C LEU A 8 -0.15 -5.53 10.34
N THR A 9 0.84 -5.26 11.21
CA THR A 9 1.51 -3.95 11.31
C THR A 9 2.02 -3.42 9.97
N VAL A 10 2.63 -4.29 9.16
CA VAL A 10 3.17 -3.89 7.85
C VAL A 10 2.05 -3.56 6.84
N MET A 11 0.89 -4.23 6.95
CA MET A 11 -0.27 -4.01 6.09
C MET A 11 -0.86 -2.62 6.33
N TYR A 12 -1.24 -2.33 7.57
CA TYR A 12 -1.76 -1.02 7.97
C TYR A 12 -0.77 0.11 7.65
N ALA A 13 0.53 -0.11 7.88
CA ALA A 13 1.53 0.91 7.56
C ALA A 13 1.65 1.20 6.05
N ALA A 14 1.36 0.21 5.18
CA ALA A 14 1.28 0.41 3.74
C ALA A 14 0.03 1.21 3.35
N HIS A 15 -1.12 0.90 3.96
CA HIS A 15 -2.38 1.62 3.75
C HIS A 15 -2.25 3.09 4.14
N ASP A 16 -1.67 3.37 5.31
CA ASP A 16 -1.37 4.73 5.76
C ASP A 16 -0.45 5.48 4.78
N ALA A 17 0.55 4.80 4.21
CA ALA A 17 1.44 5.40 3.23
C ALA A 17 0.75 5.71 1.90
N PHE A 18 -0.22 4.90 1.47
CA PHE A 18 -1.07 5.19 0.30
C PHE A 18 -1.95 6.42 0.54
N ARG A 19 -2.65 6.48 1.68
CA ARG A 19 -3.46 7.64 2.07
C ARG A 19 -2.64 8.93 2.08
N ARG A 20 -1.48 8.90 2.75
CA ARG A 20 -0.52 10.03 2.80
C ARG A 20 -0.07 10.50 1.41
N ASP A 21 0.25 9.59 0.51
CA ASP A 21 0.75 9.96 -0.83
C ASP A 21 -0.37 10.54 -1.72
N LEU A 22 -1.63 10.11 -1.55
CA LEU A 22 -2.77 10.75 -2.21
C LEU A 22 -3.08 12.15 -1.68
N GLU A 23 -2.93 12.39 -0.36
CA GLU A 23 -3.00 13.74 0.20
C GLU A 23 -1.93 14.67 -0.41
N ARG A 24 -0.70 14.17 -0.55
CA ARG A 24 0.41 14.90 -1.18
C ARG A 24 0.11 15.21 -2.64
N LEU A 25 -0.44 14.26 -3.40
CA LEU A 25 -0.83 14.48 -4.78
C LEU A 25 -1.99 15.48 -4.91
N ALA A 26 -3.00 15.39 -4.03
CA ALA A 26 -4.13 16.30 -4.01
C ALA A 26 -3.67 17.74 -3.76
N LYS A 27 -2.78 17.94 -2.78
CA LYS A 27 -2.16 19.23 -2.52
C LYS A 27 -1.40 19.76 -3.74
N ALA A 28 -0.55 18.92 -4.36
CA ALA A 28 0.21 19.32 -5.54
C ALA A 28 -0.69 19.66 -6.75
N ALA A 29 -1.84 18.98 -6.89
CA ALA A 29 -2.81 19.28 -7.92
C ALA A 29 -3.45 20.67 -7.73
N VAL A 30 -3.86 21.00 -6.50
CA VAL A 30 -4.43 22.32 -6.16
C VAL A 30 -3.40 23.43 -6.29
N ASP A 31 -2.16 23.19 -5.84
CA ASP A 31 -1.08 24.17 -5.89
C ASP A 31 -0.51 24.36 -7.32
N GLY A 32 -0.95 23.56 -8.30
CA GLY A 32 -0.46 23.61 -9.68
C GLY A 32 0.96 23.03 -9.87
N THR A 33 1.47 22.30 -8.88
CA THR A 33 2.84 21.78 -8.82
C THR A 33 2.93 20.28 -9.10
N ALA A 34 1.81 19.63 -9.41
CA ALA A 34 1.76 18.20 -9.75
C ALA A 34 2.62 17.80 -10.96
N SER A 35 3.00 18.79 -11.79
CA SER A 35 3.87 18.59 -12.95
C SER A 35 5.37 18.64 -12.62
N THR A 36 5.77 18.90 -11.37
CA THR A 36 7.19 18.86 -10.97
C THR A 36 7.75 17.44 -11.07
N PRO A 37 9.05 17.26 -11.39
CA PRO A 37 9.67 15.94 -11.44
C PRO A 37 9.52 15.13 -10.15
N GLN A 38 9.57 15.81 -9.01
CA GLN A 38 9.49 15.24 -7.66
C GLN A 38 8.10 14.67 -7.36
N VAL A 39 7.03 15.38 -7.74
CA VAL A 39 5.66 14.87 -7.59
C VAL A 39 5.40 13.72 -8.55
N ARG A 40 5.87 13.81 -9.81
CA ARG A 40 5.75 12.68 -10.75
C ARG A 40 6.48 11.43 -10.26
N ALA A 41 7.70 11.58 -9.73
CA ALA A 41 8.44 10.46 -9.16
C ALA A 41 7.74 9.87 -7.93
N GLY A 42 7.11 10.71 -7.09
CA GLY A 42 6.26 10.26 -6.00
C GLY A 42 5.07 9.44 -6.50
N TRP A 43 4.37 9.96 -7.51
CA TRP A 43 3.23 9.29 -8.15
C TRP A 43 3.60 7.95 -8.80
N ASP A 44 4.75 7.88 -9.47
CA ASP A 44 5.26 6.63 -10.05
C ASP A 44 5.59 5.60 -8.96
N ASN A 45 6.17 6.04 -7.83
CA ASN A 45 6.38 5.15 -6.69
C ASN A 45 5.05 4.68 -6.08
N PHE A 46 4.08 5.57 -5.88
CA PHE A 46 2.74 5.22 -5.38
C PHE A 46 2.11 4.12 -6.24
N LYS A 47 2.02 4.32 -7.57
CA LYS A 47 1.46 3.33 -8.49
C LYS A 47 2.22 2.00 -8.44
N HIS A 48 3.55 2.06 -8.36
CA HIS A 48 4.37 0.86 -8.27
C HIS A 48 4.09 0.06 -6.99
N GLN A 49 4.01 0.72 -5.83
CA GLN A 49 3.71 0.04 -4.56
C GLN A 49 2.29 -0.51 -4.54
N LEU A 50 1.31 0.27 -5.03
CA LEU A 50 -0.09 -0.15 -5.09
C LEU A 50 -0.27 -1.36 -6.01
N HIS A 51 0.41 -1.36 -7.16
CA HIS A 51 0.40 -2.51 -8.06
C HIS A 51 0.96 -3.76 -7.40
N ILE A 52 2.07 -3.67 -6.66
CA ILE A 52 2.65 -4.82 -5.94
C ILE A 52 1.69 -5.33 -4.87
N HIS A 53 1.07 -4.43 -4.09
CA HIS A 53 0.13 -4.74 -3.04
C HIS A 53 -1.09 -5.50 -3.56
N HIS A 54 -1.87 -4.89 -4.48
CA HIS A 54 -3.06 -5.54 -5.03
C HIS A 54 -2.73 -6.83 -5.80
N THR A 55 -1.60 -6.86 -6.53
CA THR A 55 -1.19 -8.10 -7.22
C THR A 55 -0.89 -9.21 -6.22
N ALA A 56 -0.23 -8.92 -5.11
CA ALA A 56 0.07 -9.92 -4.09
C ALA A 56 -1.21 -10.44 -3.44
N GLU A 57 -2.17 -9.55 -3.18
CA GLU A 57 -3.48 -9.90 -2.67
C GLU A 57 -4.26 -10.81 -3.61
N ASP A 58 -4.48 -10.35 -4.84
CA ASP A 58 -5.27 -11.07 -5.84
C ASP A 58 -4.64 -12.43 -6.21
N SER A 59 -3.31 -12.48 -6.32
CA SER A 59 -2.63 -13.69 -6.79
C SER A 59 -2.25 -14.69 -5.70
N ASP A 60 -2.21 -14.28 -4.42
CA ASP A 60 -1.83 -15.18 -3.32
C ASP A 60 -2.69 -15.04 -2.06
N LEU A 61 -3.00 -13.83 -1.56
CA LEU A 61 -3.73 -13.68 -0.30
C LEU A 61 -5.20 -14.12 -0.44
N TRP A 62 -5.97 -13.51 -1.34
CA TRP A 62 -7.39 -13.82 -1.53
C TRP A 62 -7.62 -15.30 -1.85
N PRO A 63 -6.84 -15.96 -2.73
CA PRO A 63 -6.96 -17.39 -2.94
C PRO A 63 -6.72 -18.24 -1.68
N ARG A 64 -5.86 -17.81 -0.74
CA ARG A 64 -5.66 -18.52 0.54
C ARG A 64 -6.86 -18.33 1.45
N VAL A 65 -7.36 -17.10 1.56
CA VAL A 65 -8.52 -16.78 2.40
C VAL A 65 -9.76 -17.51 1.87
N GLU A 66 -9.97 -17.54 0.57
CA GLU A 66 -11.09 -18.25 -0.06
C GLU A 66 -11.09 -19.75 0.27
N ARG A 67 -9.91 -20.39 0.22
CA ARG A 67 -9.76 -21.80 0.64
C ARG A 67 -10.05 -22.00 2.13
N GLY A 68 -9.60 -21.09 2.99
CA GLY A 68 -9.89 -21.11 4.42
C GLY A 68 -11.37 -20.85 4.73
N ALA A 69 -12.05 -20.08 3.87
CA ALA A 69 -13.46 -19.74 3.96
C ALA A 69 -14.39 -20.73 3.23
N ALA A 70 -13.89 -21.91 2.84
CA ALA A 70 -14.68 -22.90 2.11
C ALA A 70 -15.97 -23.27 2.88
N GLY A 71 -17.12 -23.13 2.20
CA GLY A 71 -18.44 -23.32 2.81
C GLY A 71 -19.04 -22.08 3.47
N ARG A 72 -18.37 -20.92 3.41
CA ARG A 72 -18.84 -19.63 3.94
C ARG A 72 -19.15 -18.67 2.78
N PRO A 73 -20.35 -18.76 2.14
CA PRO A 73 -20.64 -18.06 0.89
C PRO A 73 -20.59 -16.53 1.00
N ARG A 74 -20.84 -15.96 2.19
CA ARG A 74 -20.72 -14.51 2.43
C ARG A 74 -19.27 -14.04 2.40
N ASP A 75 -18.36 -14.82 2.97
CA ASP A 75 -16.93 -14.48 3.02
C ASP A 75 -16.27 -14.66 1.65
N VAL A 76 -16.70 -15.67 0.88
CA VAL A 76 -16.29 -15.80 -0.53
C VAL A 76 -16.79 -14.60 -1.37
N ALA A 77 -18.02 -14.15 -1.14
CA ALA A 77 -18.55 -12.97 -1.82
C ALA A 77 -17.83 -11.67 -1.42
N LEU A 78 -17.35 -11.56 -0.18
CA LEU A 78 -16.50 -10.46 0.27
C LEU A 78 -15.19 -10.39 -0.53
N LEU A 79 -14.51 -11.52 -0.75
CA LEU A 79 -13.27 -11.56 -1.54
C LEU A 79 -13.51 -11.17 -3.00
N ALA A 80 -14.63 -11.61 -3.59
CA ALA A 80 -15.02 -11.17 -4.93
C ALA A 80 -15.28 -9.65 -5.00
N ALA A 81 -15.76 -9.03 -3.92
CA ALA A 81 -15.89 -7.58 -3.83
C ALA A 81 -14.53 -6.87 -3.79
N MET A 82 -13.55 -7.38 -3.00
CA MET A 82 -12.18 -6.85 -2.97
C MET A 82 -11.55 -6.82 -4.37
N GLU A 83 -11.63 -7.93 -5.11
CA GLU A 83 -11.09 -8.00 -6.48
C GLU A 83 -11.81 -7.01 -7.43
N ALA A 84 -13.13 -6.85 -7.30
CA ALA A 84 -13.89 -5.90 -8.11
C ALA A 84 -13.51 -4.44 -7.80
N GLU A 85 -13.26 -4.11 -6.53
CA GLU A 85 -12.78 -2.80 -6.10
C GLU A 85 -11.39 -2.49 -6.70
N HIS A 86 -10.46 -3.45 -6.71
CA HIS A 86 -9.16 -3.31 -7.37
C HIS A 86 -9.30 -2.94 -8.86
N VAL A 87 -10.22 -3.60 -9.58
CA VAL A 87 -10.50 -3.31 -10.99
C VAL A 87 -11.03 -1.88 -11.15
N GLY A 88 -11.94 -1.45 -10.28
CA GLY A 88 -12.49 -0.09 -10.27
C GLY A 88 -11.42 0.99 -10.06
N LEU A 89 -10.49 0.75 -9.11
CA LEU A 89 -9.36 1.64 -8.84
C LEU A 89 -8.44 1.80 -10.07
N GLY A 90 -8.27 0.74 -10.88
CA GLY A 90 -7.49 0.80 -12.12
C GLY A 90 -7.96 1.88 -13.10
N ALA A 91 -9.28 2.09 -13.22
CA ALA A 91 -9.84 3.14 -14.07
C ALA A 91 -9.53 4.55 -13.52
N LEU A 92 -9.60 4.73 -12.20
CA LEU A 92 -9.29 6.01 -11.54
C LEU A 92 -7.80 6.37 -11.62
N LEU A 93 -6.91 5.38 -11.46
CA LEU A 93 -5.47 5.54 -11.70
C LEU A 93 -5.19 6.05 -13.12
N THR A 94 -5.86 5.47 -14.11
CA THR A 94 -5.73 5.86 -15.53
C THR A 94 -6.22 7.29 -15.78
N ALA A 95 -7.29 7.70 -15.11
CA ALA A 95 -7.83 9.05 -15.19
C ALA A 95 -6.83 10.08 -14.62
N VAL A 96 -6.23 9.80 -13.46
CA VAL A 96 -5.18 10.65 -12.86
C VAL A 96 -3.95 10.73 -13.76
N ASP A 97 -3.47 9.59 -14.30
CA ASP A 97 -2.34 9.57 -15.23
C ASP A 97 -2.60 10.43 -16.47
N THR A 98 -3.83 10.38 -16.99
CA THR A 98 -4.23 11.17 -18.15
C THR A 98 -4.31 12.65 -17.83
N ALA A 99 -4.94 13.02 -16.71
CA ALA A 99 -5.01 14.41 -16.26
C ALA A 99 -3.61 15.01 -15.99
N LEU A 100 -2.69 14.23 -15.41
CA LEU A 100 -1.30 14.65 -15.17
C LEU A 100 -0.52 14.88 -16.48
N ARG A 101 -0.67 13.96 -17.44
CA ARG A 101 0.00 14.03 -18.75
C ARG A 101 -0.47 15.24 -19.55
N ASP A 102 -1.78 15.45 -19.56
CA ASP A 102 -2.43 16.45 -20.40
C ASP A 102 -2.48 17.82 -19.70
N ARG A 103 -2.02 17.90 -18.44
CA ARG A 103 -2.10 19.08 -17.56
C ARG A 103 -3.54 19.60 -17.46
N SER A 104 -4.47 18.67 -17.31
CA SER A 104 -5.90 18.96 -17.27
C SER A 104 -6.29 19.77 -16.04
N ALA A 105 -7.22 20.71 -16.21
CA ALA A 105 -7.86 21.44 -15.10
C ALA A 105 -8.68 20.50 -14.19
N GLU A 106 -9.04 19.30 -14.68
CA GLU A 106 -9.78 18.28 -13.93
C GLU A 106 -8.89 17.46 -12.98
N LEU A 107 -7.56 17.65 -13.00
CA LEU A 107 -6.64 16.88 -12.17
C LEU A 107 -7.04 16.85 -10.67
N PRO A 108 -7.41 17.97 -10.02
CA PRO A 108 -7.85 17.92 -8.63
C PRO A 108 -9.06 17.02 -8.41
N ALA A 109 -10.04 17.05 -9.33
CA ALA A 109 -11.24 16.20 -9.24
C ALA A 109 -10.90 14.72 -9.45
N CYS A 110 -10.04 14.39 -10.42
CA CYS A 110 -9.57 13.02 -10.63
C CYS A 110 -8.82 12.47 -9.42
N VAL A 111 -7.93 13.27 -8.82
CA VAL A 111 -7.18 12.86 -7.63
C VAL A 111 -8.11 12.69 -6.43
N HIS A 112 -9.09 13.58 -6.24
CA HIS A 112 -10.08 13.44 -5.17
C HIS A 112 -10.92 12.17 -5.32
N ALA A 113 -11.38 11.85 -6.54
CA ALA A 113 -12.12 10.63 -6.80
C ALA A 113 -11.31 9.37 -6.51
N LEU A 114 -10.03 9.35 -6.90
CA LEU A 114 -9.12 8.25 -6.56
C LEU A 114 -8.89 8.15 -5.05
N ALA A 115 -8.66 9.27 -4.37
CA ALA A 115 -8.44 9.30 -2.92
C ALA A 115 -9.64 8.76 -2.15
N ALA A 116 -10.85 9.19 -2.49
CA ALA A 116 -12.06 8.69 -1.86
C ALA A 116 -12.24 7.18 -2.11
N ALA A 117 -12.12 6.72 -3.36
CA ALA A 117 -12.32 5.32 -3.69
C ALA A 117 -11.26 4.40 -3.06
N LEU A 118 -9.99 4.85 -3.00
CA LEU A 118 -8.95 4.06 -2.35
C LEU A 118 -9.14 4.04 -0.84
N ASP A 119 -9.53 5.14 -0.22
CA ASP A 119 -9.80 5.17 1.22
C ASP A 119 -10.99 4.27 1.60
N ASP A 120 -12.06 4.28 0.81
CA ASP A 120 -13.20 3.37 0.98
C ASP A 120 -12.76 1.91 0.87
N HIS A 121 -11.96 1.57 -0.15
CA HIS A 121 -11.43 0.23 -0.36
C HIS A 121 -10.54 -0.23 0.81
N LEU A 122 -9.54 0.58 1.20
CA LEU A 122 -8.64 0.24 2.31
C LEU A 122 -9.41 0.09 3.62
N THR A 123 -10.41 0.94 3.86
CA THR A 123 -11.27 0.82 5.05
C THR A 123 -12.09 -0.47 5.02
N HIS A 124 -12.66 -0.83 3.87
CA HIS A 124 -13.40 -2.09 3.71
C HIS A 124 -12.51 -3.31 3.95
N GLU A 125 -11.28 -3.28 3.42
CA GLU A 125 -10.30 -4.33 3.67
C GLU A 125 -9.94 -4.42 5.17
N GLU A 126 -9.60 -3.31 5.80
CA GLU A 126 -9.22 -3.20 7.21
C GLU A 126 -10.34 -3.68 8.16
N ASP A 127 -11.59 -3.32 7.88
CA ASP A 127 -12.74 -3.62 8.74
C ASP A 127 -13.35 -5.01 8.48
N SER A 128 -13.14 -5.59 7.30
CA SER A 128 -13.83 -6.84 6.89
C SER A 128 -12.87 -7.93 6.43
N ALA A 129 -11.98 -7.66 5.47
CA ALA A 129 -11.12 -8.68 4.88
C ALA A 129 -9.97 -9.10 5.81
N LEU A 130 -9.30 -8.14 6.48
CA LEU A 130 -8.21 -8.44 7.42
C LEU A 130 -8.69 -9.20 8.68
N PRO A 131 -9.87 -8.93 9.25
CA PRO A 131 -10.46 -9.79 10.28
C PRO A 131 -10.72 -11.21 9.78
N LEU A 132 -11.22 -11.39 8.56
CA LEU A 132 -11.40 -12.71 7.96
C LEU A 132 -10.05 -13.42 7.78
N VAL A 133 -9.00 -12.71 7.34
CA VAL A 133 -7.62 -13.22 7.28
C VAL A 133 -7.18 -13.78 8.63
N GLN A 134 -7.40 -13.04 9.73
CA GLN A 134 -7.08 -13.49 11.09
C GLN A 134 -7.87 -14.73 11.52
N GLU A 135 -9.09 -14.88 11.02
CA GLU A 135 -9.98 -15.98 11.38
C GLU A 135 -9.61 -17.27 10.66
N VAL A 136 -9.27 -17.20 9.37
CA VAL A 136 -9.13 -18.40 8.52
C VAL A 136 -7.69 -18.76 8.18
N LEU A 137 -6.72 -17.86 8.40
CA LEU A 137 -5.31 -18.12 8.15
C LEU A 137 -4.50 -18.27 9.44
N THR A 138 -3.40 -19.01 9.35
CA THR A 138 -2.43 -19.15 10.43
C THR A 138 -1.25 -18.17 10.25
N PRO A 139 -0.43 -17.92 11.29
CA PRO A 139 0.83 -17.19 11.11
C PRO A 139 1.79 -17.84 10.10
N ALA A 140 1.71 -19.16 9.91
CA ALA A 140 2.51 -19.85 8.91
C ALA A 140 2.05 -19.51 7.49
N ASP A 141 0.73 -19.44 7.26
CA ASP A 141 0.16 -19.01 5.97
C ASP A 141 0.55 -17.57 5.66
N TRP A 142 0.43 -16.68 6.65
CA TRP A 142 0.87 -15.28 6.54
C TRP A 142 2.37 -15.13 6.29
N GLY A 143 3.18 -15.93 7.00
CA GLY A 143 4.62 -16.01 6.81
C GLY A 143 5.00 -16.45 5.40
N ALA A 144 4.27 -17.40 4.83
CA ALA A 144 4.46 -17.85 3.45
C ALA A 144 4.05 -16.78 2.43
N PHE A 145 2.92 -16.12 2.64
CA PHE A 145 2.45 -14.99 1.81
C PHE A 145 3.47 -13.84 1.79
N THR A 146 3.81 -13.31 2.97
CA THR A 146 4.79 -12.23 3.10
C THR A 146 6.20 -12.67 2.66
N GLY A 147 6.52 -13.95 2.76
CA GLY A 147 7.76 -14.55 2.26
C GLY A 147 7.91 -14.41 0.75
N LYS A 148 6.87 -14.74 -0.02
CA LYS A 148 6.85 -14.57 -1.48
C LYS A 148 7.03 -13.12 -1.91
N ILE A 149 6.36 -12.18 -1.22
CA ILE A 149 6.51 -10.74 -1.49
C ILE A 149 7.96 -10.32 -1.28
N ARG A 150 8.57 -10.71 -0.15
CA ARG A 150 9.97 -10.40 0.17
C ARG A 150 10.94 -10.96 -0.88
N GLU A 151 10.71 -12.19 -1.34
CA GLU A 151 11.52 -12.83 -2.38
C GLU A 151 11.42 -12.08 -3.71
N ALA A 152 10.19 -11.75 -4.14
CA ALA A 152 9.96 -11.04 -5.39
C ALA A 152 10.53 -9.61 -5.38
N GLN A 153 10.39 -8.87 -4.27
CA GLN A 153 10.92 -7.50 -4.15
C GLN A 153 12.45 -7.46 -3.97
N GLY A 154 13.00 -8.42 -3.22
CA GLY A 154 14.41 -8.45 -2.84
C GLY A 154 14.89 -7.19 -2.10
N LEU A 155 16.22 -7.06 -1.95
CA LEU A 155 16.83 -5.94 -1.23
C LEU A 155 16.60 -4.58 -1.90
N ARG A 156 16.51 -4.55 -3.24
CA ARG A 156 16.30 -3.29 -3.98
C ARG A 156 14.88 -2.75 -3.76
N GLY A 157 13.87 -3.61 -3.78
CA GLY A 157 12.49 -3.22 -3.45
C GLY A 157 12.38 -2.77 -1.99
N ALA A 158 12.94 -3.54 -1.06
CA ALA A 158 12.96 -3.18 0.36
C ALA A 158 13.64 -1.82 0.63
N ALA A 159 14.71 -1.49 -0.11
CA ALA A 159 15.41 -0.22 0.00
C ALA A 159 14.59 1.01 -0.45
N LEU A 160 13.49 0.80 -1.18
CA LEU A 160 12.52 1.83 -1.53
C LEU A 160 11.29 1.77 -0.61
N PHE A 161 10.74 0.58 -0.39
CA PHE A 161 9.53 0.35 0.40
C PHE A 161 9.69 0.78 1.87
N VAL A 162 10.72 0.32 2.57
CA VAL A 162 10.90 0.60 4.01
C VAL A 162 10.99 2.11 4.30
N PRO A 163 11.84 2.90 3.63
CA PRO A 163 11.88 4.33 3.86
C PRO A 163 10.63 5.07 3.37
N TRP A 164 9.93 4.56 2.35
CA TRP A 164 8.65 5.09 1.89
C TRP A 164 7.54 4.95 2.95
N ILE A 165 7.47 3.82 3.65
CA ILE A 165 6.50 3.61 4.73
C ILE A 165 6.71 4.64 5.84
N VAL A 166 7.95 4.83 6.30
CA VAL A 166 8.24 5.72 7.45
C VAL A 166 8.31 7.20 7.10
N ASP A 167 8.18 7.56 5.82
CA ASP A 167 8.22 8.95 5.34
C ASP A 167 7.00 9.73 5.87
N GLY A 168 7.23 10.71 6.74
CA GLY A 168 6.16 11.50 7.35
C GLY A 168 5.27 10.73 8.35
N ALA A 169 5.57 9.46 8.64
CA ALA A 169 4.82 8.66 9.60
C ALA A 169 5.00 9.21 11.04
N PRO A 170 3.96 9.21 11.88
CA PRO A 170 4.09 9.56 13.29
C PRO A 170 5.15 8.71 14.00
N ALA A 171 5.81 9.28 15.02
CA ALA A 171 6.94 8.63 15.68
C ALA A 171 6.59 7.24 16.26
N ALA A 172 5.36 7.08 16.76
CA ALA A 172 4.86 5.82 17.29
C ALA A 172 4.70 4.77 16.18
N ASP A 173 4.07 5.12 15.05
CA ASP A 173 3.87 4.21 13.91
C ASP A 173 5.17 3.84 13.24
N ARG A 174 6.08 4.81 13.10
CA ARG A 174 7.44 4.54 12.64
C ARG A 174 8.15 3.52 13.52
N ALA A 175 8.07 3.67 14.85
CA ALA A 175 8.70 2.74 15.78
C ALA A 175 8.06 1.34 15.69
N ARG A 176 6.72 1.28 15.60
CA ARG A 176 5.95 0.04 15.44
C ARG A 176 6.33 -0.71 14.16
N PHE A 177 6.27 -0.04 13.01
CA PHE A 177 6.65 -0.62 11.72
C PHE A 177 8.09 -1.11 11.70
N LEU A 178 9.05 -0.27 12.09
CA LEU A 178 10.46 -0.69 12.11
C LEU A 178 10.69 -1.84 13.10
N GLY A 179 9.98 -1.86 14.23
CA GLY A 179 10.03 -2.93 15.22
C GLY A 179 9.62 -4.30 14.67
N ALA A 180 8.66 -4.33 13.74
CA ALA A 180 8.20 -5.55 13.06
C ALA A 180 9.20 -6.09 12.01
N LEU A 181 10.23 -5.31 11.64
CA LEU A 181 11.22 -5.72 10.64
C LEU A 181 12.40 -6.50 11.25
N PRO A 182 13.00 -7.44 10.49
CA PRO A 182 14.22 -8.12 10.92
C PRO A 182 15.36 -7.15 11.28
N PRO A 183 16.21 -7.46 12.29
CA PRO A 183 17.32 -6.59 12.71
C PRO A 183 18.21 -6.07 11.58
N PRO A 184 18.65 -6.88 10.61
CA PRO A 184 19.50 -6.40 9.51
C PRO A 184 18.83 -5.32 8.66
N VAL A 185 17.52 -5.44 8.42
CA VAL A 185 16.73 -4.48 7.63
C VAL A 185 16.67 -3.12 8.32
N ARG A 186 16.45 -3.11 9.64
CA ARG A 186 16.45 -1.87 10.44
C ARG A 186 17.78 -1.12 10.35
N VAL A 187 18.89 -1.86 10.39
CA VAL A 187 20.25 -1.28 10.30
C VAL A 187 20.49 -0.71 8.90
N LEU A 188 20.17 -1.46 7.84
CA LEU A 188 20.30 -0.99 6.46
C LEU A 188 19.46 0.25 6.19
N ASN A 189 18.21 0.27 6.70
CA ASN A 189 17.34 1.41 6.57
C ASN A 189 17.93 2.67 7.21
N ARG A 190 18.35 2.56 8.49
CA ARG A 190 18.94 3.67 9.24
C ARG A 190 20.21 4.21 8.61
N LEU A 191 21.09 3.34 8.13
CA LEU A 191 22.42 3.73 7.67
C LEU A 191 22.45 4.18 6.20
N PHE A 192 21.61 3.60 5.34
CA PHE A 192 21.73 3.77 3.89
C PHE A 192 20.41 4.16 3.21
N TRP A 193 19.33 3.42 3.46
CA TRP A 193 18.14 3.52 2.61
C TRP A 193 17.35 4.80 2.83
N GLU A 194 17.13 5.23 4.07
CA GLU A 194 16.39 6.49 4.30
C GLU A 194 17.11 7.70 3.70
N ALA A 195 18.44 7.76 3.81
CA ALA A 195 19.21 8.84 3.21
C ALA A 195 19.13 8.78 1.68
N GLY A 196 19.17 7.57 1.10
CA GLY A 196 18.98 7.36 -0.35
C GLY A 196 17.59 7.77 -0.83
N TYR A 197 16.55 7.39 -0.10
CA TYR A 197 15.17 7.75 -0.38
C TYR A 197 14.95 9.26 -0.31
N ARG A 198 15.40 9.91 0.77
CA ARG A 198 15.29 11.38 0.92
C ARG A 198 15.96 12.15 -0.20
N ARG A 199 17.10 11.67 -0.72
CA ARG A 199 17.79 12.29 -1.87
C ARG A 199 16.97 12.25 -3.17
N ARG A 200 16.00 11.35 -3.30
CA ARG A 200 15.09 11.32 -4.44
C ARG A 200 14.08 12.46 -4.42
N GLY A 201 13.86 13.07 -3.25
CA GLY A 201 12.96 14.20 -3.09
C GLY A 201 11.52 13.90 -3.52
N LEU A 202 11.04 12.66 -3.33
CA LEU A 202 9.66 12.32 -3.68
C LEU A 202 8.70 13.26 -2.94
N TRP A 203 7.75 13.82 -3.67
CA TRP A 203 6.75 14.78 -3.15
C TRP A 203 7.32 16.11 -2.63
N GLN A 204 8.62 16.38 -2.79
CA GLN A 204 9.21 17.67 -2.43
C GLN A 204 8.97 18.69 -3.55
N VAL A 205 8.13 19.67 -3.27
CA VAL A 205 7.82 20.79 -4.17
C VAL A 205 8.51 22.05 -3.69
#